data_AF-A0A1L6I105-F1
#
_entry.id   AF-A0A1L6I105-F1
#
_cell.length_a   1.000
_cell.length_b   1.000
_cell.length_c   1.000
_cell.angle_alpha   90.00
_cell.angle_beta   90.00
_cell.angle_gamma   90.00
#
_symmetry.space_group_name_H-M   'P 1'
#
loop_
_entity.id
_entity.type
_entity.pdbx_description
1 polymer ?
#
loop_
_entity_poly.entity_id
_entity_poly.type
_entity_poly.pdbx_seq_one_letter_code
_entity_poly.pdbx_strand_id
1 'polypeptide(L)'
;MNDTLRQPTLHQQRMSAEMPDSFVVFLIGLRFKRLWKVHKWLPPVLAMNRMLKELSEKPELGLLSFESFYGRTTLLLQYWESKEKLLDYAINAFAEHIPAWKAFNRAGDTSSEFGIWHETYLVTPGHYEAIYVNMPPFGLGKAGKLHPAHGKRATAKDRFDIGHGV
;
A
#
# COMPACT_ATOMS: atom_id res chain seq x y z
N MET A 1 -27.35 0.74 1.96
CA MET A 1 -27.44 -0.59 1.31
C MET A 1 -26.08 -1.24 1.52
N ASN A 2 -26.04 -2.28 2.36
CA ASN A 2 -24.85 -2.80 3.03
C ASN A 2 -23.98 -3.65 2.09
N ASP A 3 -22.72 -3.25 1.88
CA ASP A 3 -21.67 -4.07 1.27
C ASP A 3 -20.38 -4.01 2.10
N THR A 4 -20.49 -4.25 3.41
CA THR A 4 -19.34 -4.14 4.34
C THR A 4 -19.07 -5.43 5.11
N LEU A 5 -19.69 -6.55 4.74
CA LEU A 5 -19.47 -7.85 5.40
C LEU A 5 -19.42 -9.04 4.42
N ARG A 6 -19.02 -8.85 3.15
CA ARG A 6 -18.51 -10.00 2.39
C ARG A 6 -17.16 -10.36 3.00
N GLN A 7 -17.09 -11.51 3.68
CA GLN A 7 -15.80 -12.10 4.00
C GLN A 7 -15.01 -12.17 2.68
N PRO A 8 -13.79 -11.61 2.62
CA PRO A 8 -13.01 -11.66 1.40
C PRO A 8 -12.84 -13.14 1.03
N THR A 9 -13.12 -13.48 -0.22
CA THR A 9 -13.12 -14.87 -0.70
C THR A 9 -11.82 -15.55 -0.30
N LEU A 10 -11.89 -16.49 0.63
CA LEU A 10 -10.73 -17.24 1.07
C LEU A 10 -10.32 -18.20 -0.04
N HIS A 11 -9.14 -18.03 -0.60
CA HIS A 11 -8.59 -18.97 -1.56
C HIS A 11 -7.92 -20.13 -0.81
N GLN A 12 -8.55 -21.31 -0.81
CA GLN A 12 -8.02 -22.53 -0.18
C GLN A 12 -6.86 -23.19 -0.97
N GLN A 13 -6.55 -22.68 -2.16
CA GLN A 13 -5.47 -23.16 -3.00
C GLN A 13 -4.32 -22.14 -3.08
N ARG A 14 -3.17 -22.56 -3.58
CA ARG A 14 -2.04 -21.66 -3.83
C ARG A 14 -2.38 -20.68 -4.96
N MET A 15 -2.22 -19.39 -4.73
CA MET A 15 -2.46 -18.32 -5.71
C MET A 15 -1.20 -17.48 -5.93
N SER A 16 -1.10 -16.83 -7.08
CA SER A 16 -0.06 -15.87 -7.47
C SER A 16 -0.72 -14.59 -7.95
N ALA A 17 -0.05 -13.45 -7.75
CA ALA A 17 -0.46 -12.18 -8.34
C ALA A 17 0.16 -11.99 -9.73
N GLU A 18 -0.55 -11.25 -10.58
CA GLU A 18 -0.08 -10.76 -11.87
C GLU A 18 -0.47 -9.29 -12.03
N MET A 19 0.52 -8.47 -12.36
CA MET A 19 0.39 -7.06 -12.72
C MET A 19 0.61 -6.91 -14.23
N PRO A 20 -0.26 -6.17 -14.94
CA PRO A 20 -0.15 -6.00 -16.39
C PRO A 20 1.06 -5.15 -16.79
N ASP A 21 1.41 -4.16 -15.98
CA ASP A 21 2.43 -3.16 -16.25
C ASP A 21 3.38 -2.98 -15.07
N SER A 22 4.33 -2.05 -15.20
CA SER A 22 5.15 -1.60 -14.07
C SER A 22 4.26 -0.92 -13.02
N PHE A 23 4.61 -1.07 -11.75
CA PHE A 23 3.85 -0.51 -10.63
C PHE A 23 4.81 -0.04 -9.54
N VAL A 24 4.29 0.71 -8.57
CA VAL A 24 5.08 1.17 -7.43
C VAL A 24 4.64 0.49 -6.14
N VAL A 25 5.63 0.01 -5.37
CA VAL A 25 5.47 -0.37 -3.97
C VAL A 25 5.93 0.79 -3.12
N PHE A 26 5.02 1.40 -2.37
CA PHE A 26 5.32 2.49 -1.46
C PHE A 26 5.08 2.04 -0.03
N LEU A 27 6.14 2.08 0.78
CA LEU A 27 6.12 1.76 2.20
C LEU A 27 6.22 3.07 2.96
N ILE A 28 5.33 3.31 3.92
CA ILE A 28 5.41 4.47 4.81
C ILE A 28 5.00 4.08 6.21
N GLY A 29 5.61 4.69 7.22
CA GLY A 29 5.21 4.41 8.59
C GLY A 29 5.72 5.39 9.63
N LEU A 30 5.24 5.17 10.84
CA LEU A 30 5.60 5.91 12.04
C LEU A 30 6.40 5.00 12.97
N ARG A 31 7.37 5.57 13.69
CA ARG A 31 8.02 4.92 14.84
C ARG A 31 7.69 5.71 16.10
N PHE A 32 6.82 5.19 16.96
CA PHE A 32 6.50 5.85 18.22
C PHE A 32 7.68 5.77 19.20
N LYS A 33 8.10 6.92 19.73
CA LYS A 33 9.08 6.99 20.84
C LYS A 33 8.35 6.85 22.18
N ARG A 34 7.29 7.65 22.41
CA ARG A 34 6.44 7.60 23.62
C ARG A 34 4.97 7.36 23.26
N LEU A 35 4.48 6.14 23.52
CA LEU A 35 3.13 5.71 23.12
C LEU A 35 2.01 6.47 23.84
N TRP A 36 2.24 6.95 25.07
CA TRP A 36 1.21 7.64 25.87
C TRP A 36 0.95 9.09 25.45
N LYS A 37 1.78 9.70 24.59
CA LYS A 37 1.55 11.06 24.09
C LYS A 37 0.59 11.08 22.89
N VAL A 38 -0.61 10.53 23.09
CA VAL A 38 -1.65 10.36 22.06
C VAL A 38 -1.95 11.65 21.31
N HIS A 39 -2.10 12.76 22.03
CA HIS A 39 -2.37 14.08 21.46
C HIS A 39 -1.27 14.58 20.49
N LYS A 40 -0.07 13.99 20.49
CA LYS A 40 1.01 14.33 19.55
C LYS A 40 1.01 13.45 18.30
N TRP A 41 0.79 12.14 18.45
CA TRP A 41 0.89 11.20 17.33
C TRP A 41 -0.46 10.86 16.69
N LEU A 42 -1.59 11.11 17.35
CA LEU A 42 -2.92 10.83 16.81
C LEU A 42 -3.28 11.73 15.62
N PRO A 43 -3.00 13.06 15.61
CA PRO A 43 -3.32 13.91 14.46
C PRO A 43 -2.72 13.44 13.12
N PRO A 44 -1.43 13.08 12.99
CA PRO A 44 -0.89 12.57 11.73
C PRO A 44 -1.47 11.21 11.33
N VAL A 45 -1.80 10.33 12.30
CA VAL A 45 -2.51 9.06 12.01
C VAL A 45 -3.89 9.33 11.42
N LEU A 46 -4.64 10.27 11.99
CA LEU A 46 -5.96 10.67 11.46
C LEU A 46 -5.84 11.31 10.07
N ALA A 47 -4.79 12.08 9.81
CA ALA A 47 -4.54 12.67 8.50
C ALA A 47 -4.26 11.59 7.44
N MET A 48 -3.42 10.59 7.75
CA MET A 48 -3.19 9.45 6.87
C MET A 48 -4.48 8.67 6.57
N ASN A 49 -5.35 8.46 7.57
CA ASN A 49 -6.63 7.79 7.35
C ASN A 49 -7.55 8.57 6.41
N ARG A 50 -7.53 9.92 6.43
CA ARG A 50 -8.29 10.75 5.48
C ARG A 50 -7.75 10.63 4.07
N MET A 51 -6.42 10.64 3.91
CA MET A 51 -5.79 10.42 2.61
C MET A 51 -6.15 9.03 2.04
N LEU A 52 -6.06 7.98 2.85
CA LEU A 52 -6.45 6.62 2.42
C LEU A 52 -7.93 6.52 2.05
N LYS A 53 -8.81 7.23 2.78
CA LYS A 53 -10.22 7.32 2.43
C LYS A 53 -10.41 8.00 1.06
N GLU A 54 -9.78 9.17 0.84
CA GLU A 54 -9.82 9.86 -0.45
C GLU A 54 -9.34 8.95 -1.59
N LEU A 55 -8.18 8.30 -1.41
CA LEU A 55 -7.60 7.41 -2.42
C LEU A 55 -8.48 6.18 -2.70
N SER A 56 -9.22 5.70 -1.69
CA SER A 56 -10.16 4.58 -1.87
C SER A 56 -11.44 5.01 -2.58
N GLU A 57 -11.87 6.26 -2.41
CA GLU A 57 -13.08 6.83 -3.04
C GLU A 57 -12.81 7.35 -4.45
N LYS A 58 -11.55 7.64 -4.79
CA LYS A 58 -11.10 8.20 -6.08
C LYS A 58 -10.00 7.34 -6.72
N PRO A 59 -10.35 6.18 -7.31
CA PRO A 59 -9.38 5.26 -7.93
C PRO A 59 -8.52 5.92 -9.02
N GLU A 60 -9.03 6.97 -9.68
CA GLU A 60 -8.31 7.74 -10.69
C GLU A 60 -7.04 8.43 -10.17
N LEU A 61 -6.89 8.56 -8.85
CA LEU A 61 -5.67 9.06 -8.21
C LEU A 61 -4.53 8.03 -8.23
N GLY A 62 -4.81 6.76 -8.57
CA GLY A 62 -3.81 5.75 -8.90
C GLY A 62 -3.36 4.84 -7.75
N LEU A 63 -4.00 4.90 -6.58
CA LEU A 63 -3.81 3.88 -5.53
C LEU A 63 -4.57 2.62 -5.90
N LEU A 64 -3.86 1.50 -6.07
CA LEU A 64 -4.45 0.20 -6.40
C LEU A 64 -4.95 -0.52 -5.15
N SER A 65 -4.12 -0.56 -4.11
CA SER A 65 -4.49 -1.15 -2.82
C SER A 65 -3.51 -0.74 -1.73
N PHE A 66 -3.89 -0.99 -0.48
CA PHE A 66 -3.01 -0.81 0.67
C PHE A 66 -3.32 -1.84 1.77
N GLU A 67 -2.34 -2.06 2.64
CA GLU A 67 -2.41 -2.87 3.84
C GLU A 67 -1.76 -2.13 5.01
N SER A 68 -2.41 -2.16 6.18
CA SER A 68 -1.94 -1.46 7.39
C SER A 68 -1.49 -2.45 8.46
N PHE A 69 -0.27 -2.26 8.95
CA PHE A 69 0.31 -3.02 10.04
C PHE A 69 0.62 -2.09 11.21
N TYR A 70 0.13 -2.48 12.39
CA TYR A 70 0.23 -1.66 13.59
C TYR A 70 1.24 -2.26 14.57
N GLY A 71 1.91 -1.38 15.31
CA GLY A 71 2.95 -1.73 16.26
C GLY A 71 3.70 -0.49 16.73
N ARG A 72 4.82 -0.68 17.44
CA ARG A 72 5.68 0.46 17.82
C ARG A 72 6.31 1.12 16.60
N THR A 73 6.63 0.33 15.57
CA THR A 73 6.83 0.80 14.20
C THR A 73 5.61 0.36 13.41
N THR A 74 4.91 1.29 12.77
CA THR A 74 3.84 0.96 11.84
C THR A 74 4.40 0.80 10.44
N LEU A 75 3.66 0.07 9.60
CA LEU A 75 3.89 -0.01 8.17
C LEU A 75 2.53 0.14 7.47
N LEU A 76 2.48 1.05 6.51
CA LEU A 76 1.44 1.16 5.52
C LEU A 76 2.08 0.77 4.19
N LEU A 77 1.73 -0.41 3.70
CA LEU A 77 2.13 -0.93 2.40
C LEU A 77 1.10 -0.44 1.38
N GLN A 78 1.55 0.22 0.32
CA GLN A 78 0.71 0.74 -0.75
C GLN A 78 1.21 0.25 -2.10
N TYR A 79 0.27 -0.05 -2.99
CA TYR A 79 0.54 -0.35 -4.40
C TYR A 79 -0.08 0.73 -5.27
N TRP A 80 0.71 1.30 -6.16
CA TRP A 80 0.31 2.40 -7.04
C TRP A 80 0.46 2.00 -8.50
N GLU A 81 -0.47 2.48 -9.34
CA GLU A 81 -0.51 2.15 -10.77
C GLU A 81 0.72 2.64 -11.52
N SER A 82 1.32 3.75 -11.08
CA SER A 82 2.54 4.29 -11.68
C SER A 82 3.28 5.21 -10.72
N LYS A 83 4.55 5.48 -11.04
CA LYS A 83 5.37 6.47 -10.33
C LYS A 83 4.80 7.87 -10.50
N GLU A 84 4.32 8.17 -11.71
CA GLU A 84 3.74 9.46 -12.08
C GLU A 84 2.53 9.78 -11.19
N LYS A 85 1.61 8.83 -11.02
CA LYS A 85 0.40 9.01 -10.21
C LYS A 85 0.70 9.19 -8.73
N LEU A 86 1.67 8.45 -8.20
CA LEU A 86 2.15 8.65 -6.83
C LEU A 86 2.71 10.06 -6.64
N LEU A 87 3.57 10.52 -7.57
CA LEU A 87 4.18 11.85 -7.50
C LEU A 87 3.14 12.97 -7.66
N ASP A 88 2.22 12.81 -8.61
CA ASP A 88 1.12 13.76 -8.85
C ASP A 88 0.26 13.90 -7.60
N TYR A 89 -0.13 12.79 -6.96
CA TYR A 89 -0.88 12.85 -5.70
C TYR A 89 -0.09 13.55 -4.59
N ALA A 90 1.21 13.27 -4.47
CA ALA A 90 2.07 13.87 -3.46
C ALA A 90 2.19 15.41 -3.58
N ILE A 91 2.04 15.96 -4.78
CA ILE A 91 2.13 17.41 -5.01
C ILE A 91 0.76 18.09 -5.27
N ASN A 92 -0.33 17.32 -5.36
CA ASN A 92 -1.64 17.86 -5.67
C ASN A 92 -2.16 18.77 -4.55
N ALA A 93 -2.28 20.06 -4.87
CA ALA A 93 -2.74 21.08 -3.93
C ALA A 93 -4.19 20.93 -3.48
N PHE A 94 -5.00 20.17 -4.24
CA PHE A 94 -6.42 19.91 -3.97
C PHE A 94 -6.68 18.55 -3.32
N ALA A 95 -5.63 17.72 -3.17
CA ALA A 95 -5.72 16.43 -2.48
C ALA A 95 -5.40 16.57 -0.98
N GLU A 96 -5.76 15.55 -0.19
CA GLU A 96 -5.55 15.53 1.27
C GLU A 96 -4.06 15.55 1.66
N HIS A 97 -3.14 15.14 0.77
CA HIS A 97 -1.71 15.04 1.08
C HIS A 97 -1.08 16.38 1.49
N ILE A 98 -1.21 17.44 0.68
CA ILE A 98 -0.54 18.73 0.97
C ILE A 98 -1.05 19.38 2.26
N PRO A 99 -2.37 19.46 2.55
CA PRO A 99 -2.88 19.92 3.83
C PRO A 99 -2.37 19.08 5.01
N ALA A 100 -2.34 17.75 4.88
CA ALA A 100 -1.82 16.84 5.90
C ALA A 100 -0.34 17.10 6.18
N TRP A 101 0.48 17.23 5.13
CA TRP A 101 1.90 17.53 5.24
C TRP A 101 2.18 18.89 5.88
N LYS A 102 1.41 19.92 5.51
CA LYS A 102 1.49 21.23 6.13
C LYS A 102 1.11 21.19 7.61
N ALA A 103 0.05 20.47 7.97
CA ALA A 103 -0.36 20.31 9.37
C ALA A 103 0.70 19.56 10.18
N PHE A 104 1.27 18.51 9.59
CA PHE A 104 2.38 17.75 10.17
C PHE A 104 3.60 18.65 10.45
N ASN A 105 4.03 19.46 9.47
CA ASN A 105 5.17 20.36 9.63
C ASN A 105 4.91 21.50 10.64
N ARG A 106 3.69 22.06 10.66
CA ARG A 106 3.31 23.10 11.65
C ARG A 106 3.29 22.60 13.09
N ALA A 107 3.12 21.31 13.31
CA ALA A 107 3.28 20.71 14.63
C ALA A 107 4.78 20.70 15.09
N GLY A 108 5.70 21.23 14.28
CA GLY A 108 7.15 21.20 14.46
C GLY A 108 7.72 21.97 15.65
N ASP A 109 7.53 21.42 16.85
CA ASP A 109 8.54 21.16 17.91
C ASP A 109 8.23 19.82 18.64
N THR A 110 7.34 19.00 18.06
CA THR A 110 6.86 17.72 18.63
C THR A 110 7.49 16.48 17.97
N SER A 111 8.47 16.67 17.08
CA SER A 111 9.21 15.62 16.35
C SER A 111 10.04 14.69 17.27
N SER A 112 10.15 15.02 18.55
CA SER A 112 10.79 14.16 19.55
C SER A 112 9.96 12.96 19.99
N GLU A 113 8.68 12.86 19.60
CA GLU A 113 7.76 11.82 20.12
C GLU A 113 7.51 10.65 19.18
N PHE A 114 7.76 10.83 17.88
CA PHE A 114 7.71 9.77 16.88
C PHE A 114 8.59 10.13 15.68
N GLY A 115 9.04 9.11 14.94
CA GLY A 115 9.71 9.28 13.65
C GLY A 115 8.77 8.93 12.49
N ILE A 116 9.07 9.44 11.31
CA ILE A 116 8.47 9.01 10.03
C ILE A 116 9.56 8.33 9.21
N TRP A 117 9.18 7.31 8.45
CA TRP A 117 10.02 6.68 7.45
C TRP A 117 9.19 6.36 6.21
N HIS A 118 9.82 6.31 5.03
CA HIS A 118 9.21 5.81 3.82
C HIS A 118 10.24 5.26 2.85
N GLU A 119 9.82 4.31 2.00
CA GLU A 119 10.61 3.68 0.94
C GLU A 119 9.73 3.53 -0.31
N THR A 120 10.29 3.81 -1.49
CA THR A 120 9.55 3.73 -2.75
C THR A 120 10.32 2.84 -3.73
N TYR A 121 9.65 1.81 -4.25
CA TYR A 121 10.22 0.87 -5.22
C TYR A 121 9.40 0.89 -6.50
N LEU A 122 10.06 1.11 -7.63
CA LEU A 122 9.48 0.88 -8.96
C LEU A 122 9.76 -0.56 -9.36
N VAL A 123 8.69 -1.32 -9.62
CA VAL A 123 8.76 -2.74 -9.99
C VAL A 123 8.32 -2.88 -11.43
N THR A 124 9.17 -3.49 -12.26
CA THR A 124 8.88 -3.77 -13.67
C THR A 124 8.43 -5.23 -13.85
N PRO A 125 7.76 -5.55 -14.98
CA PRO A 125 7.45 -6.94 -15.32
C PRO A 125 8.69 -7.84 -15.22
N GLY A 126 8.50 -9.02 -14.62
CA GLY A 126 9.53 -10.03 -14.42
C GLY A 126 10.46 -9.80 -13.23
N HIS A 127 10.31 -8.69 -12.51
CA HIS A 127 11.14 -8.35 -11.33
C HIS A 127 10.39 -8.51 -10.01
N TYR A 128 9.35 -9.37 -9.99
CA TYR A 128 8.62 -9.73 -8.79
C TYR A 128 8.09 -11.16 -8.89
N GLU A 129 7.86 -11.76 -7.73
CA GLU A 129 7.05 -12.96 -7.59
C GLU A 129 6.20 -12.84 -6.32
N ALA A 130 5.01 -13.42 -6.34
CA ALA A 130 4.14 -13.44 -5.18
C ALA A 130 3.42 -14.78 -5.06
N ILE A 131 3.27 -15.27 -3.83
CA ILE A 131 2.55 -16.50 -3.52
C ILE A 131 1.65 -16.27 -2.31
N TYR A 132 0.43 -16.80 -2.39
CA TYR A 132 -0.58 -16.75 -1.33
C TYR A 132 -1.12 -18.16 -1.12
N VAL A 133 -1.22 -18.61 0.13
CA VAL A 133 -1.69 -19.96 0.47
C VAL A 133 -2.69 -19.83 1.60
N ASN A 134 -3.94 -20.26 1.39
CA ASN A 134 -5.02 -20.13 2.38
C ASN A 134 -5.22 -18.67 2.83
N MET A 135 -5.16 -17.73 1.87
CA MET A 135 -5.25 -16.30 2.11
C MET A 135 -6.40 -15.68 1.29
N PRO A 136 -7.08 -14.65 1.81
CA PRO A 136 -7.86 -13.76 0.97
C PRO A 136 -6.95 -12.98 0.00
N PRO A 137 -7.50 -12.27 -0.99
CA PRO A 137 -6.74 -11.27 -1.74
C PRO A 137 -6.05 -10.29 -0.78
N PHE A 138 -4.73 -10.20 -0.89
CA PHE A 138 -3.88 -9.45 0.02
C PHE A 138 -2.68 -8.90 -0.73
N GLY A 139 -2.19 -7.73 -0.32
CA GLY A 139 -0.99 -7.11 -0.90
C GLY A 139 -1.08 -7.01 -2.42
N LEU A 140 -0.05 -7.47 -3.13
CA LEU A 140 -0.02 -7.42 -4.60
C LEU A 140 -1.16 -8.23 -5.24
N GLY A 141 -1.65 -9.28 -4.59
CA GLY A 141 -2.79 -10.08 -5.05
C GLY A 141 -4.14 -9.36 -4.96
N LYS A 142 -4.21 -8.30 -4.14
CA LYS A 142 -5.35 -7.38 -4.09
C LYS A 142 -5.19 -6.23 -5.09
N ALA A 143 -3.95 -5.81 -5.35
CA ALA A 143 -3.63 -4.76 -6.33
C ALA A 143 -3.80 -5.23 -7.79
N GLY A 144 -3.48 -6.50 -8.06
CA GLY A 144 -3.49 -7.09 -9.39
C GLY A 144 -4.51 -8.23 -9.56
N LYS A 145 -4.25 -9.11 -10.53
CA LYS A 145 -5.07 -10.29 -10.80
C LYS A 145 -4.50 -11.51 -10.09
N LEU A 146 -5.38 -12.31 -9.46
CA LEU A 146 -4.99 -13.58 -8.85
C LEU A 146 -5.15 -14.74 -9.83
N HIS A 147 -4.14 -15.59 -9.90
CA HIS A 147 -4.12 -16.81 -10.69
C HIS A 147 -3.73 -18.01 -9.83
N PRO A 148 -4.28 -19.20 -10.05
CA PRO A 148 -3.79 -20.41 -9.40
C PRO A 148 -2.28 -20.62 -9.66
N ALA A 149 -1.52 -20.93 -8.61
CA ALA A 149 -0.07 -21.10 -8.67
C ALA A 149 0.33 -22.53 -9.05
N HIS A 150 -0.08 -22.96 -10.25
CA HIS A 150 0.27 -24.25 -10.85
C HIS A 150 0.75 -24.07 -12.30
N GLY A 151 1.29 -25.14 -12.92
CA GLY A 151 1.86 -25.05 -14.27
C GLY A 151 2.97 -24.01 -14.35
N LYS A 152 2.87 -23.05 -15.28
CA LYS A 152 3.82 -21.92 -15.44
C LYS A 152 3.89 -20.96 -14.25
N ARG A 153 3.14 -21.18 -13.16
CA ARG A 153 3.16 -20.40 -11.90
C ARG A 153 3.58 -21.24 -10.69
N ALA A 154 4.00 -22.50 -10.91
CA ALA A 154 4.22 -23.47 -9.83
C ALA A 154 5.42 -23.13 -8.93
N THR A 155 6.54 -22.72 -9.53
CA THR A 155 7.77 -22.36 -8.81
C THR A 155 7.97 -20.84 -8.77
N ALA A 156 8.80 -20.37 -7.84
CA ALA A 156 9.16 -18.95 -7.77
C ALA A 156 9.87 -18.48 -9.06
N LYS A 157 10.78 -19.32 -9.59
CA LYS A 157 11.45 -19.06 -10.87
C LYS A 157 10.44 -18.84 -11.99
N ASP A 158 9.49 -19.77 -12.16
CA ASP A 158 8.50 -19.65 -13.25
C ASP A 158 7.65 -18.37 -13.10
N ARG A 159 7.37 -17.92 -11.87
CA ARG A 159 6.61 -16.68 -11.62
C ARG A 159 7.39 -15.43 -12.03
N PHE A 160 8.70 -15.38 -11.83
CA PHE A 160 9.53 -14.30 -12.37
C PHE A 160 9.50 -14.30 -13.91
N ASP A 161 9.49 -15.48 -14.55
CA ASP A 161 9.52 -15.60 -16.01
C ASP A 161 8.23 -15.12 -16.72
N ILE A 162 7.09 -15.02 -16.02
CA ILE A 162 5.80 -14.60 -16.61
C ILE A 162 5.83 -13.16 -17.12
N GLY A 163 6.54 -12.27 -16.44
CA GLY A 163 6.62 -10.87 -16.83
C GLY A 163 7.60 -10.58 -17.97
N HIS A 164 8.27 -11.60 -18.51
CA HIS A 164 9.22 -11.47 -19.63
C HIS A 164 8.60 -11.83 -21.00
N GLY A 165 7.30 -12.14 -21.06
CA GLY A 165 6.61 -12.58 -22.28
C GLY A 165 5.68 -11.54 -22.88
N VAL A 166 6.23 -10.57 -23.61
CA VAL A 166 5.62 -9.94 -24.80
C VAL A 166 6.64 -10.01 -25.93
#